data_AF-A0A2M7WWS1-F1
#
_entry.id   AF-A0A2M7WWS1-F1
#
_cell.length_a   1.000
_cell.length_b   1.000
_cell.length_c   1.000
_cell.angle_alpha   90.00
_cell.angle_beta   90.00
_cell.angle_gamma   90.00
#
_symmetry.space_group_name_H-M   'P 1'
#
loop_
_entity.id
_entity.type
_entity.pdbx_description
1 polymer ?
#
loop_
_entity_poly.entity_id
_entity_poly.type
_entity_poly.pdbx_seq_one_letter_code
_entity_poly.pdbx_strand_id
1 'polypeptide(L)'
;MGQRPGSNQFAVAGALTDSGSALVANDMHLGLGVPNIWFRARLRYQDAGAAAVDLNGLTLPGVPGLVAGSNRHIAWGFTNSYGDWSDWVRVDRDPQQPQRYRHGERWQNLEVHDEVINVRGAKACHLRVEDTVWGPILAADVDGTPLALQWTAHAPRIFNLAAFELETAADTAAALALAPRIGMPAQNFIVGDAQGAIGWTLTGNGIPLRAGFDPSRPAHFVDGRVGWIGWLPAAAQPRIIDPPAQRLWTANARTVDGDWQQLVGDGGVDLGARAQQLREDLFAHDHFTPATLLAIQLDDRARFLGRWQQLLQHQLGRLPATQLAELRQLTAHWSGRASIDSVDFRLVRGFRLKVIEA
;
A
#
# COMPACT_ATOMS: atom_id res chain seq x y z
N MET A 1 -16.73 -4.36 6.90
CA MET A 1 -15.44 -3.91 6.31
C MET A 1 -15.09 -4.84 5.15
N GLY A 2 -14.89 -4.30 3.94
CA GLY A 2 -14.54 -5.11 2.76
C GLY A 2 -13.19 -5.81 2.92
N GLN A 3 -12.95 -6.86 2.12
CA GLN A 3 -11.60 -7.44 2.02
C GLN A 3 -10.64 -6.32 1.60
N ARG A 4 -9.66 -5.99 2.44
CA ARG A 4 -8.57 -5.09 2.04
C ARG A 4 -7.70 -5.85 1.02
N PRO A 5 -7.51 -5.31 -0.19
CA PRO A 5 -6.54 -5.87 -1.11
C PRO A 5 -5.13 -5.79 -0.49
N GLY A 6 -4.27 -6.74 -0.84
CA GLY A 6 -2.88 -6.84 -0.36
C GLY A 6 -1.90 -6.86 -1.53
N SER A 7 -0.61 -6.93 -1.23
CA SER A 7 0.45 -7.23 -2.18
C SER A 7 1.59 -7.87 -1.40
N ASN A 8 2.34 -8.77 -2.04
CA ASN A 8 3.64 -9.20 -1.53
C ASN A 8 4.73 -8.76 -2.50
N GLN A 9 5.90 -8.46 -1.95
CA GLN A 9 7.12 -8.26 -2.72
C GLN A 9 8.32 -8.66 -1.90
N PHE A 10 9.29 -9.29 -2.54
CA PHE A 10 10.55 -9.64 -1.91
C PHE A 10 11.68 -9.76 -2.91
N ALA A 11 12.89 -9.59 -2.42
CA ALA A 11 14.10 -9.78 -3.19
C ALA A 11 15.18 -10.49 -2.38
N VAL A 12 16.03 -11.23 -3.10
CA VAL A 12 17.21 -11.87 -2.55
C VAL A 12 18.42 -11.43 -3.36
N ALA A 13 19.53 -11.13 -2.66
CA ALA A 13 20.76 -10.66 -3.29
C ALA A 13 21.43 -11.78 -4.08
N GLY A 14 22.24 -11.41 -5.07
CA GLY A 14 22.93 -12.33 -5.97
C GLY A 14 23.81 -13.36 -5.27
N ALA A 15 24.35 -13.02 -4.10
CA ALA A 15 25.15 -13.92 -3.28
C ALA A 15 24.37 -15.14 -2.73
N LEU A 16 23.04 -15.15 -2.82
CA LEU A 16 22.18 -16.29 -2.50
C LEU A 16 21.66 -17.04 -3.75
N THR A 17 22.20 -16.77 -4.94
CA THR A 17 21.69 -17.27 -6.22
C THR A 17 22.80 -17.88 -7.06
N ASP A 18 22.46 -18.81 -7.95
CA ASP A 18 23.46 -19.44 -8.84
C ASP A 18 24.07 -18.49 -9.87
N SER A 19 23.28 -17.53 -10.36
CA SER A 19 23.73 -16.62 -11.43
C SER A 19 24.53 -15.42 -10.91
N GLY A 20 24.54 -15.19 -9.60
CA GLY A 20 25.06 -13.97 -9.00
C GLY A 20 24.18 -12.73 -9.23
N SER A 21 23.01 -12.86 -9.85
CA SER A 21 22.07 -11.75 -10.09
C SER A 21 20.99 -11.74 -9.01
N ALA A 22 20.47 -10.56 -8.66
CA ALA A 22 19.38 -10.48 -7.72
C ALA A 22 18.11 -11.11 -8.32
N LEU A 23 17.30 -11.72 -7.45
CA LEU A 23 15.96 -12.19 -7.83
C LEU A 23 14.91 -11.36 -7.10
N VAL A 24 13.89 -10.91 -7.84
CA VAL A 24 12.77 -10.11 -7.32
C VAL A 24 11.45 -10.82 -7.65
N ALA A 25 10.58 -10.96 -6.66
CA ALA A 25 9.21 -11.46 -6.81
C ALA A 25 8.21 -10.41 -6.35
N ASN A 26 7.09 -10.28 -7.09
CA ASN A 26 6.00 -9.37 -6.75
C ASN A 26 4.65 -9.95 -7.21
N ASP A 27 3.65 -9.88 -6.33
CA ASP A 27 2.26 -10.27 -6.58
C ASP A 27 1.32 -9.26 -5.92
N MET A 28 0.70 -8.41 -6.75
CA MET A 28 -0.20 -7.33 -6.33
C MET A 28 -1.64 -7.82 -6.31
N HIS A 29 -2.24 -7.97 -5.13
CA HIS A 29 -3.59 -8.48 -4.94
C HIS A 29 -4.60 -7.33 -5.02
N LEU A 30 -5.26 -7.20 -6.17
CA LEU A 30 -6.36 -6.25 -6.38
C LEU A 30 -7.67 -7.01 -6.58
N GLY A 31 -8.79 -6.29 -6.57
CA GLY A 31 -10.10 -6.89 -6.86
C GLY A 31 -10.12 -7.53 -8.25
N LEU A 32 -10.70 -8.73 -8.34
CA LEU A 32 -10.92 -9.40 -9.63
C LEU A 32 -12.08 -8.72 -10.35
N GLY A 33 -11.84 -8.22 -11.56
CA GLY A 33 -12.82 -7.52 -12.39
C GLY A 33 -12.61 -7.80 -13.87
N VAL A 34 -13.61 -7.47 -14.69
CA VAL A 34 -13.54 -7.55 -16.15
C VAL A 34 -13.72 -6.13 -16.72
N PRO A 35 -12.75 -5.60 -17.48
CA PRO A 35 -11.45 -6.19 -17.80
C PRO A 35 -10.53 -6.31 -16.57
N ASN A 36 -9.57 -7.24 -16.63
CA ASN A 36 -8.52 -7.38 -15.62
C ASN A 36 -7.74 -6.07 -15.50
N ILE A 37 -7.21 -5.75 -14.33
CA ILE A 37 -6.45 -4.51 -14.13
C ILE A 37 -5.02 -4.59 -14.70
N TRP A 38 -4.32 -5.71 -14.49
CA TRP A 38 -2.93 -5.90 -14.94
C TRP A 38 -2.87 -6.57 -16.32
N PHE A 39 -2.13 -5.95 -17.25
CA PHE A 39 -1.86 -6.49 -18.57
C PHE A 39 -0.38 -6.80 -18.70
N ARG A 40 -0.04 -8.01 -19.15
CA ARG A 40 1.34 -8.35 -19.46
C ARG A 40 1.76 -7.68 -20.77
N ALA A 41 2.90 -7.01 -20.77
CA ALA A 41 3.47 -6.39 -21.96
C ALA A 41 4.98 -6.64 -22.05
N ARG A 42 5.48 -6.69 -23.29
CA ARG A 42 6.90 -6.57 -23.60
C ARG A 42 7.08 -5.41 -24.58
N LEU A 43 7.85 -4.41 -24.21
CA LEU A 43 8.09 -3.24 -25.04
C LEU A 43 9.54 -3.27 -25.52
N ARG A 44 9.73 -3.15 -26.84
CA ARG A 44 11.06 -3.12 -27.47
C ARG A 44 11.13 -1.95 -28.41
N TYR A 45 11.99 -0.99 -28.10
CA TYR A 45 12.15 0.22 -28.90
C TYR A 45 13.59 0.73 -28.84
N GLN A 46 13.93 1.62 -29.77
CA GLN A 46 15.19 2.36 -29.74
C GLN A 46 14.90 3.70 -29.07
N ASP A 47 15.55 3.99 -27.96
CA ASP A 47 15.46 5.29 -27.32
C ASP A 47 16.38 6.29 -28.04
N ALA A 48 15.92 7.51 -28.24
CA ALA A 48 16.60 8.49 -29.08
C ALA A 48 17.88 8.99 -28.39
N GLY A 49 19.00 8.33 -28.67
CA GLY A 49 20.31 8.65 -28.09
C GLY A 49 20.80 7.66 -27.02
N ALA A 50 20.07 6.57 -26.76
CA ALA A 50 20.43 5.52 -25.81
C ALA A 50 20.45 4.13 -26.47
N ALA A 51 20.77 3.10 -25.67
CA ALA A 51 20.77 1.71 -26.11
C ALA A 51 19.35 1.22 -26.40
N ALA A 52 19.24 0.10 -27.12
CA ALA A 52 17.98 -0.59 -27.34
C ALA A 52 17.30 -0.93 -26.00
N VAL A 53 16.06 -0.49 -25.83
CA VAL A 53 15.25 -0.77 -24.65
C VAL A 53 14.47 -2.07 -24.87
N ASP A 54 14.46 -2.96 -23.86
CA ASP A 54 13.75 -4.23 -23.87
C ASP A 54 13.15 -4.49 -22.49
N LEU A 55 11.86 -4.19 -22.37
CA LEU A 55 11.12 -4.22 -21.13
C LEU A 55 10.19 -5.43 -21.08
N ASN A 56 10.03 -6.05 -19.93
CA ASN A 56 9.08 -7.15 -19.71
C ASN A 56 8.40 -7.00 -18.35
N GLY A 57 7.07 -7.00 -18.32
CA GLY A 57 6.34 -6.87 -17.07
C GLY A 57 4.84 -6.62 -17.25
N LEU A 58 4.30 -5.79 -16.34
CA LEU A 58 2.89 -5.48 -16.22
C LEU A 58 2.63 -3.99 -16.46
N THR A 59 1.57 -3.70 -17.21
CA THR A 59 1.01 -2.36 -17.45
C THR A 59 -0.46 -2.30 -17.02
N LEU A 60 -1.05 -1.11 -17.08
CA LEU A 60 -2.45 -0.81 -16.80
C LEU A 60 -3.11 -0.19 -18.05
N PRO A 61 -4.43 -0.35 -18.25
CA PRO A 61 -5.13 0.36 -19.32
C PRO A 61 -4.88 1.87 -19.29
N GLY A 62 -4.42 2.43 -20.41
CA GLY A 62 -4.16 3.86 -20.56
C GLY A 62 -2.79 4.34 -20.05
N VAL A 63 -1.96 3.46 -19.49
CA VAL A 63 -0.62 3.80 -18.99
C VAL A 63 0.44 3.52 -20.07
N PRO A 64 1.25 4.51 -20.49
CA PRO A 64 2.19 4.35 -21.60
C PRO A 64 3.55 3.79 -21.15
N GLY A 65 3.56 2.76 -20.31
CA GLY A 65 4.79 2.17 -19.75
C GLY A 65 4.52 0.98 -18.85
N LEU A 66 5.59 0.41 -18.28
CA LEU A 66 5.49 -0.66 -17.29
C LEU A 66 5.37 -0.11 -15.88
N VAL A 67 4.44 -0.69 -15.11
CA VAL A 67 4.31 -0.42 -13.68
C VAL A 67 5.31 -1.28 -12.91
N ALA A 68 5.33 -2.59 -13.12
CA ALA A 68 6.28 -3.51 -12.49
C ALA A 68 6.89 -4.41 -13.57
N GLY A 69 8.17 -4.75 -13.46
CA GLY A 69 8.83 -5.51 -14.52
C GLY A 69 10.34 -5.49 -14.42
N SER A 70 10.99 -5.65 -15.57
CA SER A 70 12.43 -5.57 -15.73
C SER A 70 12.83 -4.95 -17.06
N ASN A 71 14.03 -4.38 -17.11
CA ASN A 71 14.62 -3.74 -18.29
C ASN A 71 15.95 -4.38 -18.73
N ARG A 72 16.14 -5.67 -18.42
CA ARG A 72 17.39 -6.45 -18.53
C ARG A 72 18.49 -6.10 -17.51
N HIS A 73 18.47 -4.92 -16.92
CA HIS A 73 19.47 -4.48 -15.95
C HIS A 73 18.95 -4.60 -14.52
N ILE A 74 17.73 -4.12 -14.30
CA ILE A 74 17.03 -4.18 -13.02
C ILE A 74 15.70 -4.91 -13.17
N ALA A 75 15.20 -5.46 -12.06
CA ALA A 75 13.83 -5.89 -11.86
C ALA A 75 13.24 -5.14 -10.67
N TRP A 76 11.98 -4.71 -10.78
CA TRP A 76 11.31 -3.93 -9.74
C TRP A 76 9.83 -4.28 -9.61
N GLY A 77 9.27 -3.91 -8.48
CA GLY A 77 7.84 -4.01 -8.20
C GLY A 77 7.44 -3.15 -7.01
N PHE A 78 6.18 -3.28 -6.61
CA PHE A 78 5.63 -2.45 -5.54
C PHE A 78 4.70 -3.20 -4.59
N THR A 79 4.66 -2.75 -3.34
CA THR A 79 3.52 -2.98 -2.44
C THR A 79 3.01 -1.66 -1.88
N ASN A 80 1.72 -1.56 -1.58
CA ASN A 80 1.20 -0.37 -0.89
C ASN A 80 1.91 -0.20 0.47
N SER A 81 2.43 1.00 0.72
CA SER A 81 3.12 1.34 1.97
C SER A 81 2.17 1.41 3.17
N TYR A 82 0.90 1.77 2.93
CA TYR A 82 -0.05 2.12 3.98
C TYR A 82 0.53 3.13 4.99
N GLY A 83 1.43 4.00 4.53
CA GLY A 83 1.81 5.17 5.31
C GLY A 83 0.67 6.17 5.41
N ASP A 84 0.75 7.01 6.43
CA ASP A 84 -0.18 8.09 6.68
C ASP A 84 0.14 9.27 5.77
N TRP A 85 -0.65 9.37 4.70
CA TRP A 85 -0.52 10.38 3.66
C TRP A 85 -1.64 11.43 3.68
N SER A 86 -2.47 11.46 4.73
CA SER A 86 -3.60 12.38 4.79
C SER A 86 -3.94 12.79 6.22
N ASP A 87 -4.31 14.05 6.43
CA ASP A 87 -4.67 14.57 7.74
C ASP A 87 -6.06 15.23 7.71
N TRP A 88 -6.79 15.10 8.82
CA TRP A 88 -8.08 15.77 9.00
C TRP A 88 -7.86 17.14 9.63
N VAL A 89 -8.30 18.19 8.94
CA VAL A 89 -8.24 19.57 9.44
C VAL A 89 -9.61 20.00 9.91
N ARG A 90 -9.71 20.43 11.17
CA ARG A 90 -10.93 21.01 11.74
C ARG A 90 -11.15 22.42 11.18
N VAL A 91 -12.33 22.65 10.60
CA VAL A 91 -12.67 23.89 9.88
C VAL A 91 -13.59 24.75 10.74
N ASP A 92 -13.03 25.82 11.30
CA ASP A 92 -13.80 26.82 12.04
C ASP A 92 -14.56 27.71 11.05
N ARG A 93 -15.88 27.57 11.00
CA ARG A 93 -16.76 28.43 10.17
C ARG A 93 -17.06 29.74 10.87
N ASP A 94 -17.25 30.78 10.06
CA ASP A 94 -17.71 32.07 10.56
C ASP A 94 -19.18 31.98 11.00
N PRO A 95 -19.51 32.26 12.29
CA PRO A 95 -20.88 32.22 12.78
C PRO A 95 -21.83 33.20 12.09
N GLN A 96 -21.30 34.29 11.51
CA GLN A 96 -22.09 35.32 10.82
C GLN A 96 -22.16 35.09 9.30
N GLN A 97 -21.15 34.42 8.73
CA GLN A 97 -21.07 34.14 7.29
C GLN A 97 -20.61 32.70 7.03
N PRO A 98 -21.50 31.69 7.10
CA PRO A 98 -21.13 30.26 7.06
C PRO A 98 -20.38 29.78 5.82
N GLN A 99 -20.34 30.58 4.76
CA GLN A 99 -19.52 30.36 3.55
C GLN A 99 -18.05 30.78 3.74
N ARG A 100 -17.68 31.26 4.92
CA ARG A 100 -16.31 31.59 5.29
C ARG A 100 -15.79 30.66 6.36
N TYR A 101 -14.49 30.43 6.34
CA TYR A 101 -13.76 29.67 7.34
C TYR A 101 -12.50 30.42 7.79
N ARG A 102 -12.01 30.08 8.97
CA ARG A 102 -10.82 30.69 9.55
C ARG A 102 -9.57 30.03 9.00
N HIS A 103 -8.64 30.85 8.52
CA HIS A 103 -7.29 30.45 8.18
C HIS A 103 -6.31 31.52 8.67
N GLY A 104 -5.49 31.20 9.66
CA GLY A 104 -4.74 32.23 10.37
C GLY A 104 -5.64 33.12 11.22
N GLU A 105 -5.34 34.41 11.16
CA GLU A 105 -6.16 35.47 11.75
C GLU A 105 -7.25 35.99 10.79
N ARG A 106 -7.43 35.36 9.62
CA ARG A 106 -8.31 35.86 8.56
C ARG A 106 -9.46 34.89 8.29
N TRP A 107 -10.61 35.46 7.91
CA TRP A 107 -11.71 34.73 7.30
C TRP A 107 -11.49 34.63 5.79
N GLN A 108 -11.60 33.43 5.24
CA GLN A 108 -11.50 33.16 3.80
C GLN A 108 -12.80 32.53 3.32
N ASN A 109 -13.19 32.82 2.07
CA ASN A 109 -14.35 32.17 1.47
C ASN A 109 -14.01 30.71 1.14
N LEU A 110 -15.00 29.83 1.31
CA LEU A 110 -14.98 28.49 0.74
C LEU A 110 -15.04 28.59 -0.79
N GLU A 111 -14.31 27.72 -1.47
CA GLU A 111 -14.56 27.45 -2.87
C GLU A 111 -15.71 26.44 -2.95
N VAL A 112 -16.74 26.74 -3.74
CA VAL A 112 -17.96 25.93 -3.80
C VAL A 112 -18.17 25.46 -5.22
N HIS A 113 -18.25 24.14 -5.38
CA HIS A 113 -18.53 23.49 -6.65
C HIS A 113 -19.91 22.81 -6.56
N ASP A 114 -20.81 23.15 -7.48
CA ASP A 114 -22.09 22.45 -7.64
C ASP A 114 -21.96 21.45 -8.80
N GLU A 115 -21.59 20.22 -8.46
CA GLU A 115 -21.37 19.13 -9.42
C GLU A 115 -22.68 18.44 -9.80
N VAL A 116 -22.86 18.13 -11.08
CA VAL A 116 -24.05 17.44 -11.60
C VAL A 116 -23.69 16.02 -11.99
N ILE A 117 -24.25 15.05 -11.26
CA ILE A 117 -24.05 13.63 -11.52
C ILE A 117 -25.27 13.10 -12.29
N ASN A 118 -25.06 12.78 -13.56
CA ASN A 118 -26.09 12.20 -14.42
C ASN A 118 -26.30 10.72 -14.10
N VAL A 119 -27.51 10.33 -13.72
CA VAL A 119 -27.86 8.96 -13.31
C VAL A 119 -28.70 8.29 -14.38
N ARG A 120 -28.23 7.16 -14.93
CA ARG A 120 -28.99 6.39 -15.94
C ARG A 120 -30.33 5.96 -15.35
N GLY A 121 -31.42 6.34 -16.02
CA GLY A 121 -32.78 5.97 -15.63
C GLY A 121 -33.35 6.74 -14.43
N ALA A 122 -32.65 7.77 -13.94
CA ALA A 122 -33.12 8.62 -12.86
C ALA A 122 -32.83 10.09 -13.15
N LYS A 123 -33.30 10.99 -12.27
CA LYS A 123 -32.95 12.42 -12.34
C LYS A 123 -31.48 12.59 -11.95
N ALA A 124 -30.82 13.57 -12.55
CA ALA A 124 -29.49 13.98 -12.14
C ALA A 124 -29.50 14.37 -10.65
N CYS A 125 -28.45 14.00 -9.92
CA CYS A 125 -28.24 14.47 -8.55
C CYS A 125 -27.18 15.57 -8.54
N HIS A 126 -27.37 16.55 -7.66
CA HIS A 126 -26.42 17.62 -7.43
C HIS A 126 -25.58 17.27 -6.20
N LEU A 127 -24.27 17.35 -6.35
CA LEU A 127 -23.30 17.22 -5.27
C LEU A 127 -22.64 18.57 -5.05
N ARG A 128 -22.89 19.17 -3.89
CA ARG A 128 -22.19 20.38 -3.47
C ARG A 128 -20.88 19.98 -2.80
N VAL A 129 -19.76 20.42 -3.35
CA VAL A 129 -18.42 20.25 -2.79
C VAL A 129 -17.95 21.60 -2.26
N GLU A 130 -17.46 21.63 -1.02
CA GLU A 130 -16.92 22.82 -0.39
C GLU A 130 -15.44 22.60 -0.08
N ASP A 131 -14.59 23.35 -0.76
CA ASP A 131 -13.15 23.27 -0.65
C ASP A 131 -12.59 24.38 0.26
N THR A 132 -11.61 23.97 1.05
CA THR A 132 -10.72 24.85 1.83
C THR A 132 -9.32 24.84 1.20
N VAL A 133 -8.41 25.67 1.71
CA VAL A 133 -6.99 25.63 1.31
C VAL A 133 -6.33 24.27 1.59
N TRP A 134 -6.88 23.49 2.51
CA TRP A 134 -6.36 22.16 2.87
C TRP A 134 -6.96 21.04 2.01
N GLY A 135 -8.12 21.28 1.37
CA GLY A 135 -8.88 20.30 0.60
C GLY A 135 -10.38 20.31 0.93
N PRO A 136 -11.13 19.32 0.42
CA PRO A 136 -12.58 19.27 0.53
C PRO A 136 -13.03 18.94 1.96
N ILE A 137 -14.13 19.55 2.37
CA ILE A 137 -14.86 19.17 3.58
C ILE A 137 -15.62 17.87 3.30
N LEU A 138 -15.19 16.77 3.93
CA LEU A 138 -15.72 15.43 3.65
C LEU A 138 -16.39 14.76 4.86
N ALA A 139 -16.20 15.31 6.06
CA ALA A 139 -16.73 14.73 7.29
C ALA A 139 -17.04 15.81 8.34
N ALA A 140 -17.53 15.38 9.49
CA ALA A 140 -17.67 16.19 10.69
C ALA A 140 -17.06 15.43 11.88
N ASP A 141 -16.46 16.16 12.81
CA ASP A 141 -15.96 15.63 14.07
C ASP A 141 -17.11 15.31 15.03
N VAL A 142 -16.81 14.68 16.17
CA VAL A 142 -17.79 14.26 17.18
C VAL A 142 -18.65 15.40 17.74
N ASP A 143 -18.15 16.63 17.71
CA ASP A 143 -18.85 17.84 18.15
C ASP A 143 -19.58 18.57 17.00
N GLY A 144 -19.57 17.99 15.79
CA GLY A 144 -20.17 18.57 14.60
C GLY A 144 -19.26 19.55 13.83
N THR A 145 -18.04 19.80 14.31
CA THR A 145 -17.05 20.63 13.58
C THR A 145 -16.77 20.03 12.21
N PRO A 146 -16.89 20.77 11.09
CA PRO A 146 -16.56 20.24 9.77
C PRO A 146 -15.09 19.86 9.65
N LEU A 147 -14.81 18.78 8.92
CA LEU A 147 -13.47 18.24 8.69
C LEU A 147 -13.10 18.31 7.21
N ALA A 148 -12.05 19.06 6.89
CA ALA A 148 -11.40 19.07 5.59
C ALA A 148 -10.34 17.97 5.51
N LEU A 149 -10.28 17.24 4.39
CA LEU A 149 -9.26 16.23 4.16
C LEU A 149 -8.06 16.84 3.43
N GLN A 150 -6.94 17.00 4.14
CA GLN A 150 -5.67 17.31 3.50
C GLN A 150 -4.98 16.03 3.07
N TRP A 151 -4.93 15.77 1.77
CA TRP A 151 -4.36 14.55 1.20
C TRP A 151 -3.27 14.85 0.19
N THR A 152 -2.20 14.05 0.17
CA THR A 152 -1.10 14.19 -0.79
C THR A 152 -1.60 14.09 -2.23
N ALA A 153 -2.70 13.37 -2.46
CA ALA A 153 -3.37 13.27 -3.75
C ALA A 153 -3.84 14.63 -4.32
N HIS A 154 -3.99 15.66 -3.48
CA HIS A 154 -4.42 16.98 -3.92
C HIS A 154 -3.25 17.85 -4.42
N ALA A 155 -1.99 17.43 -4.23
CA ALA A 155 -0.83 18.25 -4.56
C ALA A 155 -0.38 18.06 -6.03
N PRO A 156 -0.35 19.08 -6.91
CA PRO A 156 -0.04 18.89 -8.34
C PRO A 156 1.26 18.12 -8.64
N ARG A 157 2.29 18.29 -7.79
CA ARG A 157 3.61 17.67 -7.95
C ARG A 157 3.62 16.13 -7.94
N ILE A 158 2.61 15.52 -7.35
CA ILE A 158 2.51 14.05 -7.25
C ILE A 158 1.99 13.42 -8.55
N PHE A 159 1.51 14.20 -9.52
CA PHE A 159 1.06 13.72 -10.83
C PHE A 159 2.19 13.88 -11.85
N ASN A 160 2.96 12.81 -12.08
CA ASN A 160 4.06 12.81 -13.06
C ASN A 160 4.29 11.41 -13.64
N LEU A 161 5.16 11.33 -14.64
CA LEU A 161 5.52 10.08 -15.33
C LEU A 161 6.93 9.59 -14.97
N ALA A 162 7.51 10.06 -13.86
CA ALA A 162 8.90 9.76 -13.50
C ALA A 162 9.14 8.27 -13.19
N ALA A 163 8.08 7.49 -12.92
CA ALA A 163 8.19 6.04 -12.77
C ALA A 163 8.76 5.35 -14.03
N PHE A 164 8.50 5.89 -15.22
CA PHE A 164 8.99 5.30 -16.47
C PHE A 164 10.49 5.51 -16.70
N GLU A 165 11.15 6.37 -15.91
CA GLU A 165 12.61 6.48 -15.93
C GLU A 165 13.29 5.19 -15.39
N LEU A 166 12.54 4.32 -14.69
CA LEU A 166 13.02 2.98 -14.33
C LEU A 166 13.24 2.09 -15.56
N GLU A 167 12.57 2.36 -16.68
CA GLU A 167 12.70 1.59 -17.92
C GLU A 167 14.11 1.68 -18.51
N THR A 168 14.88 2.71 -18.18
CA THR A 168 16.27 2.91 -18.62
C THR A 168 17.28 2.93 -17.49
N ALA A 169 16.87 2.68 -16.24
CA ALA A 169 17.77 2.63 -15.08
C ALA A 169 18.76 1.45 -15.18
N ALA A 170 20.04 1.72 -14.93
CA ALA A 170 21.12 0.78 -15.17
C ALA A 170 21.41 -0.19 -14.01
N ASP A 171 21.05 0.19 -12.79
CA ASP A 171 21.36 -0.57 -11.57
C ASP A 171 20.43 -0.17 -10.41
N THR A 172 20.58 -0.88 -9.29
CA THR A 172 19.83 -0.62 -8.05
C THR A 172 20.02 0.79 -7.53
N ALA A 173 21.23 1.35 -7.60
CA ALA A 173 21.51 2.68 -7.06
C ALA A 173 20.80 3.78 -7.86
N ALA A 174 20.84 3.70 -9.19
CA ALA A 174 20.11 4.58 -10.10
C ALA A 174 18.59 4.50 -9.85
N ALA A 175 18.05 3.29 -9.74
CA ALA A 175 16.63 3.08 -9.46
C ALA A 175 16.19 3.71 -8.13
N LEU A 176 16.97 3.50 -7.06
CA LEU A 176 16.68 4.09 -5.75
C LEU A 176 16.83 5.62 -5.74
N ALA A 177 17.71 6.19 -6.56
CA ALA A 177 17.83 7.63 -6.73
C ALA A 177 16.61 8.25 -7.44
N LEU A 178 15.93 7.49 -8.30
CA LEU A 178 14.69 7.91 -8.98
C LEU A 178 13.47 7.86 -8.06
N ALA A 179 13.39 6.91 -7.14
CA ALA A 179 12.19 6.65 -6.33
C ALA A 179 11.58 7.89 -5.62
N PRO A 180 12.36 8.82 -5.03
CA PRO A 180 11.84 10.05 -4.42
C PRO A 180 11.25 11.06 -5.42
N ARG A 181 11.45 10.87 -6.74
CA ARG A 181 10.89 11.71 -7.79
C ARG A 181 9.60 11.13 -8.38
N ILE A 182 9.42 9.82 -8.24
CA ILE A 182 8.20 9.13 -8.66
C ILE A 182 7.01 9.76 -7.91
N GLY A 183 5.96 10.09 -8.66
CA GLY A 183 4.72 10.65 -8.13
C GLY A 183 3.95 9.68 -7.22
N MET A 184 2.65 9.90 -7.10
CA MET A 184 1.77 9.00 -6.36
C MET A 184 1.63 7.63 -7.05
N PRO A 185 1.24 6.59 -6.30
CA PRO A 185 1.15 6.52 -4.85
C PRO A 185 2.51 6.32 -4.17
N ALA A 186 2.63 6.70 -2.89
CA ALA A 186 3.78 6.35 -2.07
C ALA A 186 3.73 4.85 -1.72
N GLN A 187 4.59 4.06 -2.35
CA GLN A 187 4.63 2.61 -2.26
C GLN A 187 5.97 2.14 -1.73
N ASN A 188 5.98 0.96 -1.09
CA ASN A 188 7.23 0.24 -0.92
C ASN A 188 7.77 -0.13 -2.30
N PHE A 189 8.99 0.28 -2.60
CA PHE A 189 9.72 -0.05 -3.82
C PHE A 189 10.84 -1.00 -3.45
N ILE A 190 10.80 -2.23 -3.95
CA ILE A 190 11.96 -3.11 -3.99
C ILE A 190 12.46 -3.22 -5.43
N VAL A 191 13.78 -3.14 -5.57
CA VAL A 191 14.51 -3.32 -6.82
C VAL A 191 15.68 -4.28 -6.57
N GLY A 192 16.05 -5.03 -7.61
CA GLY A 192 17.31 -5.77 -7.64
C GLY A 192 17.89 -5.77 -9.04
N ASP A 193 19.21 -5.86 -9.15
CA ASP A 193 19.91 -5.77 -10.44
C ASP A 193 20.67 -7.04 -10.85
N ALA A 194 21.11 -7.03 -12.10
CA ALA A 194 21.86 -8.11 -12.72
C ALA A 194 23.23 -8.37 -12.05
N GLN A 195 23.77 -7.40 -11.30
CA GLN A 195 25.03 -7.52 -10.56
C GLN A 195 24.85 -8.13 -9.16
N GLY A 196 23.60 -8.33 -8.72
CA GLY A 196 23.30 -9.00 -7.45
C GLY A 196 22.88 -8.06 -6.34
N ALA A 197 22.84 -6.74 -6.56
CA ALA A 197 22.44 -5.80 -5.52
C ALA A 197 20.91 -5.77 -5.37
N ILE A 198 20.45 -5.45 -4.17
CA ILE A 198 19.03 -5.25 -3.85
C ILE A 198 18.82 -3.98 -3.03
N GLY A 199 17.67 -3.36 -3.25
CA GLY A 199 17.34 -2.07 -2.66
C GLY A 199 15.89 -1.98 -2.22
N TRP A 200 15.64 -1.24 -1.13
CA TRP A 200 14.31 -0.82 -0.71
C TRP A 200 14.26 0.67 -0.39
N THR A 201 13.16 1.30 -0.76
CA THR A 201 12.78 2.67 -0.33
C THR A 201 11.27 2.86 -0.50
N LEU A 202 10.79 4.05 -0.18
CA LEU A 202 9.44 4.48 -0.56
C LEU A 202 9.49 5.24 -1.89
N THR A 203 8.49 5.07 -2.75
CA THR A 203 8.23 6.04 -3.81
C THR A 203 7.45 7.23 -3.27
N GLY A 204 7.36 8.28 -4.08
CA GLY A 204 6.55 9.43 -3.78
C GLY A 204 7.43 10.62 -3.50
N ASN A 205 7.28 11.64 -4.34
CA ASN A 205 7.86 12.95 -4.08
C ASN A 205 7.05 13.72 -3.03
N GLY A 206 5.79 13.34 -2.76
CA GLY A 206 4.83 14.03 -1.91
C GLY A 206 4.70 13.52 -0.48
N ILE A 207 5.77 13.06 0.17
CA ILE A 207 5.72 12.70 1.61
C ILE A 207 5.68 13.99 2.45
N PRO A 208 4.60 14.27 3.22
CA PRO A 208 4.44 15.54 3.94
C PRO A 208 5.29 15.58 5.22
N LEU A 209 5.90 16.73 5.50
CA LEU A 209 6.51 17.02 6.80
C LEU A 209 5.48 17.69 7.68
N ARG A 210 5.31 17.18 8.90
CA ARG A 210 4.29 17.64 9.86
C ARG A 210 4.92 18.34 11.05
N ALA A 211 4.26 19.35 11.58
CA ALA A 211 4.68 20.02 12.81
C ALA A 211 3.48 20.39 13.69
N GLY A 212 3.65 20.27 15.01
CA GLY A 212 2.75 20.89 15.99
C GLY A 212 1.41 20.20 16.23
N PHE A 213 1.20 18.97 15.76
CA PHE A 213 -0.02 18.19 16.04
C PHE A 213 0.23 16.67 16.03
N ASP A 214 -0.75 15.92 16.55
CA ASP A 214 -0.83 14.46 16.47
C ASP A 214 -1.63 14.07 15.21
N PRO A 215 -0.99 13.45 14.20
CA PRO A 215 -1.67 13.09 12.94
C PRO A 215 -2.73 11.99 13.10
N SER A 216 -2.78 11.31 14.24
CA SER A 216 -3.83 10.32 14.51
C SER A 216 -5.20 10.93 14.82
N ARG A 217 -5.31 12.26 14.90
CA ARG A 217 -6.53 12.98 15.28
C ARG A 217 -6.76 14.22 14.41
N PRO A 218 -8.02 14.63 14.20
CA PRO A 218 -8.30 15.93 13.60
C PRO A 218 -7.68 17.08 14.39
N ALA A 219 -7.12 18.07 13.69
CA ALA A 219 -6.42 19.20 14.31
C ALA A 219 -6.78 20.55 13.65
N HIS A 220 -6.60 21.65 14.39
CA HIS A 220 -6.75 23.00 13.86
C HIS A 220 -5.41 23.52 13.33
N PHE A 221 -5.37 23.98 12.08
CA PHE A 221 -4.16 24.53 11.46
C PHE A 221 -4.17 26.06 11.61
N VAL A 222 -3.97 26.51 12.86
CA VAL A 222 -4.32 27.86 13.29
C VAL A 222 -3.49 28.96 12.62
N ASP A 223 -2.19 28.78 12.42
CA ASP A 223 -1.29 29.88 12.00
C ASP A 223 -0.08 29.43 11.13
N GLY A 224 -0.16 28.25 10.52
CA GLY A 224 0.92 27.70 9.68
C GLY A 224 2.11 27.14 10.46
N ARG A 225 2.15 27.26 11.79
CA ARG A 225 3.12 26.53 12.64
C ARG A 225 2.65 25.11 12.97
N VAL A 226 1.35 24.87 12.80
CA VAL A 226 0.68 23.58 12.96
C VAL A 226 0.19 23.11 11.60
N GLY A 227 0.52 21.87 11.24
CA GLY A 227 0.09 21.25 9.98
C GLY A 227 1.25 20.79 9.10
N TRP A 228 1.03 20.81 7.79
CA TRP A 228 2.06 20.46 6.80
C TRP A 228 3.01 21.64 6.58
N ILE A 229 4.29 21.44 6.88
CA ILE A 229 5.34 22.46 6.79
C ILE A 229 6.24 22.31 5.55
N GLY A 230 5.86 21.42 4.64
CA GLY A 230 6.58 21.15 3.40
C GLY A 230 6.60 19.68 3.07
N TRP A 231 7.56 19.31 2.22
CA TRP A 231 7.70 17.96 1.69
C TRP A 231 9.08 17.42 2.03
N LEU A 232 9.16 16.10 2.24
CA LEU A 232 10.41 15.43 2.48
C LEU A 232 11.38 15.64 1.30
N PRO A 233 12.61 16.14 1.54
CA PRO A 233 13.63 16.22 0.50
C PRO A 233 14.05 14.82 0.05
N ALA A 234 14.38 14.65 -1.24
CA ALA A 234 14.76 13.35 -1.80
C ALA A 234 15.93 12.66 -1.07
N ALA A 235 16.87 13.44 -0.54
CA ALA A 235 18.03 12.93 0.21
C ALA A 235 17.65 12.37 1.60
N ALA A 236 16.47 12.68 2.12
CA ALA A 236 15.96 12.23 3.41
C ALA A 236 15.00 11.04 3.31
N GLN A 237 14.74 10.53 2.10
CA GLN A 237 13.89 9.35 1.87
C GLN A 237 14.49 8.12 2.58
N PRO A 238 13.70 7.35 3.37
CA PRO A 238 14.14 6.08 3.93
C PRO A 238 14.72 5.17 2.86
N ARG A 239 15.90 4.58 3.08
CA ARG A 239 16.56 3.76 2.06
C ARG A 239 17.41 2.66 2.68
N ILE A 240 17.29 1.46 2.12
CA ILE A 240 18.13 0.30 2.41
C ILE A 240 18.76 -0.15 1.08
N ILE A 241 20.07 -0.38 1.08
CA ILE A 241 20.83 -0.94 -0.04
C ILE A 241 21.67 -2.09 0.52
N ASP A 242 21.65 -3.24 -0.16
CA ASP A 242 22.44 -4.43 0.18
C ASP A 242 22.47 -4.74 1.69
N PRO A 243 21.30 -5.02 2.29
CA PRO A 243 21.23 -5.30 3.71
C PRO A 243 22.08 -6.54 4.03
N PRO A 244 22.72 -6.63 5.21
CA PRO A 244 23.53 -7.80 5.60
C PRO A 244 22.76 -9.12 5.54
N ALA A 245 21.44 -9.09 5.73
CA ALA A 245 20.55 -10.24 5.63
C ALA A 245 20.37 -10.76 4.19
N GLN A 246 20.81 -10.00 3.18
CA GLN A 246 20.73 -10.31 1.74
C GLN A 246 19.31 -10.60 1.24
N ARG A 247 18.31 -10.12 1.98
CA ARG A 247 16.89 -10.38 1.77
C ARG A 247 16.11 -9.10 2.09
N LEU A 248 15.12 -8.79 1.27
CA LEU A 248 14.16 -7.70 1.48
C LEU A 248 12.75 -8.26 1.28
N TRP A 249 11.78 -7.79 2.07
CA TRP A 249 10.39 -8.17 1.92
C TRP A 249 9.45 -7.07 2.37
N THR A 250 8.31 -6.93 1.70
CA THR A 250 7.20 -6.09 2.13
C THR A 250 5.88 -6.80 1.83
N ALA A 251 4.91 -6.64 2.73
CA ALA A 251 3.59 -7.27 2.60
C ALA A 251 2.51 -6.41 3.28
N ASN A 252 2.52 -5.10 2.99
CA ASN A 252 1.60 -4.07 3.51
C ASN A 252 1.56 -3.85 5.02
N ALA A 253 2.34 -4.62 5.77
CA ALA A 253 2.58 -4.39 7.18
C ALA A 253 3.54 -3.21 7.37
N ARG A 254 3.65 -2.73 8.62
CA ARG A 254 4.69 -1.80 9.03
C ARG A 254 6.07 -2.30 8.56
N THR A 255 6.78 -1.47 7.80
CA THR A 255 8.09 -1.80 7.21
C THR A 255 9.28 -1.19 7.93
N VAL A 256 9.07 -0.15 8.74
CA VAL A 256 10.13 0.63 9.41
C VAL A 256 9.79 0.91 10.88
N ASP A 257 10.79 1.34 11.64
CA ASP A 257 10.70 1.77 13.03
C ASP A 257 11.37 3.14 13.25
N GLY A 258 11.42 3.61 14.50
CA GLY A 258 12.09 4.86 14.88
C GLY A 258 11.61 6.10 14.10
N ASP A 259 12.56 6.92 13.68
CA ASP A 259 12.30 8.18 12.96
C ASP A 259 11.63 7.94 11.60
N TRP A 260 11.97 6.84 10.92
CA TRP A 260 11.31 6.47 9.66
C TRP A 260 9.84 6.13 9.89
N GLN A 261 9.50 5.47 11.01
CA GLN A 261 8.09 5.22 11.34
C GLN A 261 7.34 6.48 11.73
N GLN A 262 7.98 7.44 12.40
CA GLN A 262 7.37 8.75 12.68
C GLN A 262 7.07 9.52 11.40
N LEU A 263 7.96 9.43 10.41
CA LEU A 263 7.77 10.03 9.09
C LEU A 263 6.67 9.34 8.27
N VAL A 264 6.67 8.01 8.24
CA VAL A 264 5.72 7.22 7.42
C VAL A 264 4.33 7.18 8.05
N GLY A 265 4.22 7.15 9.38
CA GLY A 265 2.94 7.06 10.09
C GLY A 265 2.24 5.71 9.91
N ASP A 266 0.94 5.67 10.23
CA ASP A 266 0.09 4.47 10.11
C ASP A 266 -1.22 4.83 9.40
N GLY A 267 -1.25 4.60 8.08
CA GLY A 267 -2.43 4.74 7.24
C GLY A 267 -3.34 3.50 7.25
N GLY A 268 -3.20 2.63 8.26
CA GLY A 268 -3.97 1.39 8.38
C GLY A 268 -3.25 0.18 7.83
N VAL A 269 -1.98 0.00 8.21
CA VAL A 269 -1.15 -1.16 7.81
C VAL A 269 -1.79 -2.50 8.14
N ASP A 270 -1.40 -3.54 7.40
CA ASP A 270 -1.83 -4.90 7.70
C ASP A 270 -1.17 -5.43 8.99
N LEU A 271 -1.84 -6.41 9.64
CA LEU A 271 -1.41 -7.03 10.90
C LEU A 271 -0.03 -7.72 10.86
N GLY A 272 0.61 -7.86 9.70
CA GLY A 272 1.93 -8.46 9.58
C GLY A 272 1.98 -9.97 9.38
N ALA A 273 0.85 -10.68 9.37
CA ALA A 273 0.85 -12.14 9.23
C ALA A 273 1.55 -12.62 7.93
N ARG A 274 1.28 -11.95 6.80
CA ARG A 274 1.95 -12.25 5.51
C ARG A 274 3.43 -11.88 5.55
N ALA A 275 3.76 -10.70 6.07
CA ALA A 275 5.15 -10.23 6.18
C ALA A 275 6.00 -11.17 7.03
N GLN A 276 5.46 -11.65 8.15
CA GLN A 276 6.12 -12.61 9.03
C GLN A 276 6.35 -13.94 8.30
N GLN A 277 5.32 -14.50 7.66
CA GLN A 277 5.45 -15.77 6.96
C GLN A 277 6.45 -15.68 5.80
N LEU A 278 6.39 -14.60 5.03
CA LEU A 278 7.33 -14.30 3.95
C LEU A 278 8.78 -14.22 4.47
N ARG A 279 9.00 -13.51 5.59
CA ARG A 279 10.30 -13.49 6.26
C ARG A 279 10.75 -14.90 6.63
N GLU A 280 9.91 -15.65 7.32
CA GLU A 280 10.24 -17.01 7.79
C GLU A 280 10.60 -17.93 6.61
N ASP A 281 9.87 -17.87 5.51
CA ASP A 281 10.18 -18.67 4.32
C ASP A 281 11.48 -18.22 3.65
N LEU A 282 11.74 -16.91 3.56
CA LEU A 282 13.03 -16.41 3.05
C LEU A 282 14.22 -16.84 3.91
N PHE A 283 14.05 -16.95 5.23
CA PHE A 283 15.13 -17.44 6.12
C PHE A 283 15.19 -18.96 6.22
N ALA A 284 14.23 -19.70 5.67
CA ALA A 284 14.26 -21.16 5.58
C ALA A 284 15.11 -21.68 4.41
N HIS A 285 15.62 -20.78 3.56
CA HIS A 285 16.44 -21.10 2.39
C HIS A 285 17.74 -20.30 2.42
N ASP A 286 18.87 -20.99 2.20
CA ASP A 286 20.19 -20.35 2.02
C ASP A 286 20.54 -20.15 0.54
N HIS A 287 19.73 -20.70 -0.36
CA HIS A 287 19.93 -20.63 -1.81
C HIS A 287 18.59 -20.47 -2.53
N PHE A 288 18.57 -19.65 -3.57
CA PHE A 288 17.37 -19.28 -4.30
C PHE A 288 17.50 -19.46 -5.81
N THR A 289 16.43 -19.99 -6.37
CA THR A 289 16.15 -20.01 -7.80
C THR A 289 14.81 -19.30 -8.04
N PRO A 290 14.47 -18.97 -9.30
CA PRO A 290 13.12 -18.49 -9.63
C PRO A 290 12.01 -19.44 -9.14
N ALA A 291 12.27 -20.76 -9.12
CA ALA A 291 11.32 -21.74 -8.59
C ALA A 291 11.14 -21.63 -7.07
N THR A 292 12.19 -21.29 -6.32
CA THR A 292 12.12 -21.03 -4.87
C THR A 292 11.22 -19.83 -4.59
N LEU A 293 11.41 -18.71 -5.31
CA LEU A 293 10.56 -17.52 -5.19
C LEU A 293 9.09 -17.85 -5.50
N LEU A 294 8.84 -18.60 -6.57
CA LEU A 294 7.49 -19.01 -6.94
C LEU A 294 6.84 -19.89 -5.87
N ALA A 295 7.58 -20.82 -5.27
CA ALA A 295 7.07 -21.67 -4.20
C ALA A 295 6.62 -20.85 -2.97
N ILE A 296 7.35 -19.78 -2.63
CA ILE A 296 6.97 -18.84 -1.56
C ILE A 296 5.71 -18.06 -1.94
N GLN A 297 5.58 -17.61 -3.19
CA GLN A 297 4.37 -16.90 -3.65
C GLN A 297 3.12 -17.80 -3.64
N LEU A 298 3.30 -19.10 -3.84
CA LEU A 298 2.22 -20.09 -3.84
C LEU A 298 1.91 -20.65 -2.43
N ASP A 299 2.49 -20.07 -1.38
CA ASP A 299 2.23 -20.51 -0.02
C ASP A 299 0.76 -20.27 0.38
N ASP A 300 0.05 -21.35 0.64
CA ASP A 300 -1.35 -21.34 1.06
C ASP A 300 -1.53 -21.58 2.58
N ARG A 301 -0.45 -21.66 3.37
CA ARG A 301 -0.54 -21.97 4.80
C ARG A 301 -1.29 -20.86 5.51
N ALA A 302 -2.38 -21.21 6.18
CA ALA A 302 -3.25 -20.31 6.92
C ALA A 302 -2.82 -20.19 8.39
N ARG A 303 -1.53 -19.97 8.65
CA ARG A 303 -0.94 -19.93 10.02
C ARG A 303 -1.71 -18.99 10.95
N PHE A 304 -2.06 -17.80 10.45
CA PHE A 304 -2.83 -16.79 11.18
C PHE A 304 -4.20 -17.27 11.68
N LEU A 305 -4.84 -18.21 10.97
CA LEU A 305 -6.16 -18.73 11.33
C LEU A 305 -6.11 -19.85 12.38
N GLY A 306 -4.93 -20.42 12.69
CA GLY A 306 -4.82 -21.49 13.70
C GLY A 306 -5.40 -21.09 15.06
N ARG A 307 -5.11 -19.88 15.54
CA ARG A 307 -5.68 -19.37 16.82
C ARG A 307 -7.20 -19.22 16.77
N TRP A 308 -7.75 -18.93 15.59
CA TRP A 308 -9.20 -18.78 15.40
C TRP A 308 -9.89 -20.12 15.38
N GLN A 309 -9.24 -21.15 14.83
CA GLN A 309 -9.71 -22.53 14.92
C GLN A 309 -9.76 -23.01 16.38
N GLN A 310 -8.71 -22.74 17.16
CA GLN A 310 -8.67 -23.09 18.58
C GLN A 310 -9.79 -22.37 19.36
N LEU A 311 -10.00 -21.08 19.09
CA LEU A 311 -11.09 -20.32 19.70
C LEU A 311 -12.46 -20.90 19.33
N LEU A 312 -12.68 -21.24 18.05
CA LEU A 312 -13.91 -21.87 17.59
C LEU A 312 -14.18 -23.19 18.33
N GLN A 313 -13.18 -24.07 18.39
CA GLN A 313 -13.30 -25.36 19.10
C GLN A 313 -13.57 -25.18 20.59
N HIS A 314 -12.92 -24.20 21.24
CA HIS A 314 -13.20 -23.87 22.63
C HIS A 314 -14.65 -23.41 22.84
N GLN A 315 -15.19 -22.55 21.97
CA GLN A 315 -16.58 -22.10 22.07
C GLN A 315 -17.57 -23.25 21.83
N LEU A 316 -17.31 -24.09 20.82
CA LEU A 316 -18.12 -25.28 20.57
C LEU A 316 -18.09 -26.20 21.79
N GLY A 317 -16.94 -26.40 22.44
CA GLY A 317 -16.78 -27.18 23.67
C GLY A 317 -17.73 -26.81 24.82
N ARG A 318 -18.25 -25.57 24.84
CA ARG A 318 -19.18 -25.07 25.85
C ARG A 318 -20.66 -25.33 25.52
N LEU A 319 -20.95 -25.71 24.28
CA LEU A 319 -22.31 -26.05 23.84
C LEU A 319 -22.58 -27.55 24.06
N PRO A 320 -23.84 -27.96 24.26
CA PRO A 320 -24.23 -29.37 24.23
C PRO A 320 -23.68 -30.07 22.98
N ALA A 321 -23.22 -31.32 23.13
CA ALA A 321 -22.54 -32.04 22.05
C ALA A 321 -23.36 -32.17 20.76
N THR A 322 -24.69 -32.17 20.87
CA THR A 322 -25.64 -32.23 19.75
C THR A 322 -25.77 -30.90 19.01
N GLN A 323 -25.52 -29.78 19.68
CA GLN A 323 -25.63 -28.46 19.08
C GLN A 323 -24.39 -28.18 18.23
N LEU A 324 -24.61 -27.84 16.94
CA LEU A 324 -23.55 -27.58 15.97
C LEU A 324 -22.52 -28.74 15.85
N ALA A 325 -22.99 -29.98 16.01
CA ALA A 325 -22.14 -31.17 15.98
C ALA A 325 -21.32 -31.29 14.67
N GLU A 326 -21.94 -30.99 13.54
CA GLU A 326 -21.27 -31.01 12.23
C GLU A 326 -20.15 -29.96 12.13
N LEU A 327 -20.40 -28.72 12.55
CA LEU A 327 -19.38 -27.67 12.58
C LEU A 327 -18.19 -28.08 13.47
N ARG A 328 -18.48 -28.70 14.62
CA ARG A 328 -17.45 -29.25 15.51
C ARG A 328 -16.60 -30.30 14.80
N GLN A 329 -17.24 -31.28 14.17
CA GLN A 329 -16.54 -32.34 13.45
C GLN A 329 -15.68 -31.81 12.30
N LEU A 330 -16.27 -30.95 11.45
CA LEU A 330 -15.60 -30.39 10.28
C LEU A 330 -14.43 -29.45 10.61
N THR A 331 -14.40 -28.90 11.83
CA THR A 331 -13.30 -28.00 12.26
C THR A 331 -12.43 -28.61 13.37
N ALA A 332 -12.64 -29.88 13.74
CA ALA A 332 -11.87 -30.56 14.78
C ALA A 332 -10.41 -30.77 14.35
N HIS A 333 -10.20 -31.15 13.08
CA HIS A 333 -8.88 -31.29 12.48
C HIS A 333 -8.58 -30.04 11.66
N TRP A 334 -7.49 -29.34 12.00
CA TRP A 334 -7.04 -28.16 11.29
C TRP A 334 -5.96 -28.51 10.27
N SER A 335 -6.31 -28.45 8.99
CA SER A 335 -5.40 -28.61 7.85
C SER A 335 -4.37 -27.49 7.76
N GLY A 336 -4.71 -26.30 8.28
CA GLY A 336 -3.79 -25.16 8.26
C GLY A 336 -3.50 -24.58 6.88
N ARG A 337 -4.35 -24.84 5.88
CA ARG A 337 -4.14 -24.37 4.49
C ARG A 337 -5.39 -23.77 3.87
N ALA A 338 -5.21 -22.74 3.07
CA ALA A 338 -6.24 -22.12 2.22
C ALA A 338 -6.35 -22.85 0.88
N SER A 339 -6.42 -24.19 0.90
CA SER A 339 -6.48 -25.02 -0.30
C SER A 339 -7.92 -25.26 -0.76
N ILE A 340 -8.08 -25.76 -2.00
CA ILE A 340 -9.40 -26.02 -2.60
C ILE A 340 -10.21 -27.10 -1.85
N ASP A 341 -9.53 -27.98 -1.11
CA ASP A 341 -10.14 -29.09 -0.37
C ASP A 341 -10.37 -28.75 1.12
N SER A 342 -9.94 -27.57 1.58
CA SER A 342 -9.99 -27.20 3.00
C SER A 342 -11.35 -26.63 3.42
N VAL A 343 -12.25 -27.52 3.83
CA VAL A 343 -13.55 -27.15 4.43
C VAL A 343 -13.35 -26.39 5.74
N ASP A 344 -12.42 -26.84 6.56
CA ASP A 344 -12.08 -26.26 7.85
C ASP A 344 -11.60 -24.80 7.72
N PHE A 345 -10.77 -24.47 6.72
CA PHE A 345 -10.35 -23.09 6.45
C PHE A 345 -11.54 -22.16 6.22
N ARG A 346 -12.47 -22.58 5.36
CA ARG A 346 -13.65 -21.78 5.03
C ARG A 346 -14.49 -21.51 6.28
N LEU A 347 -14.71 -22.53 7.12
CA LEU A 347 -15.51 -22.43 8.33
C LEU A 347 -14.83 -21.55 9.40
N VAL A 348 -13.54 -21.75 9.65
CA VAL A 348 -12.76 -20.95 10.61
C VAL A 348 -12.65 -19.48 10.17
N ARG A 349 -12.42 -19.25 8.87
CA ARG A 349 -12.43 -17.90 8.30
C ARG A 349 -13.81 -17.24 8.45
N GLY A 350 -14.88 -18.00 8.18
CA GLY A 350 -16.26 -17.53 8.36
C GLY A 350 -16.57 -17.15 9.80
N PHE A 351 -16.18 -17.99 10.76
CA PHE A 351 -16.28 -17.71 12.20
C PHE A 351 -15.56 -16.40 12.55
N ARG A 352 -14.30 -16.24 12.15
CA ARG A 352 -13.54 -15.01 12.40
C ARG A 352 -14.25 -13.77 11.86
N LEU A 353 -14.75 -13.83 10.62
CA LEU A 353 -15.43 -12.67 10.01
C LEU A 353 -16.68 -12.29 10.78
N LYS A 354 -17.46 -13.28 11.26
CA LYS A 354 -18.65 -13.02 12.08
C LYS A 354 -18.31 -12.46 13.46
N VAL A 355 -17.21 -12.89 14.07
CA VAL A 355 -16.74 -12.32 15.36
C VAL A 355 -16.27 -10.87 15.21
N ILE A 356 -15.72 -10.48 14.05
CA ILE A 356 -15.28 -9.10 13.81
C ILE A 356 -16.45 -8.17 13.46
N GLU A 357 -17.52 -8.71 12.88
CA GLU A 357 -18.74 -7.96 12.56
C GLU A 357 -19.67 -7.73 13.76
N ALA A 358 -19.61 -8.62 14.76
CA ALA A 358 -20.38 -8.54 16.00
C ALA A 358 -19.72 -7.58 16.99
#